data_AF-A0A4Q5IY78-F1
#
_entry.id   AF-A0A4Q5IY78-F1
#
_cell.length_a   1.000
_cell.length_b   1.000
_cell.length_c   1.000
_cell.angle_alpha   90.00
_cell.angle_beta   90.00
_cell.angle_gamma   90.00
#
_symmetry.space_group_name_H-M   'P 1'
#
loop_
_entity.id
_entity.type
_entity.pdbx_description
1 polymer ?
#
loop_
_entity_poly.entity_id
_entity_poly.type
_entity_poly.pdbx_seq_one_letter_code
_entity_poly.pdbx_strand_id
1 'polypeptide(L)'
;MDTSEAGRDRKQHRDGRTSFEKFVEATYALVSRAPFFVAMLAVVVAWLVSYPLFSTAKAWQVVIHTVASVVTLLLLTLLENASRRAEEAAQEKLNVLAEATAALMDSVGREDPDLQEATRRLRDAVGLEQRH
;
A
#
# COMPACT_ATOMS: atom_id res chain seq x y z
N MET A 1 -0.58 55.90 17.45
CA MET A 1 -1.42 54.87 16.83
C MET A 1 -0.52 54.11 15.88
N ASP A 2 -0.41 52.80 16.11
CA ASP A 2 0.23 51.79 15.28
C ASP A 2 1.71 51.91 14.90
N THR A 3 2.54 51.08 15.54
CA THR A 3 3.71 50.35 15.00
C THR A 3 4.49 49.69 16.15
N SER A 4 3.82 48.92 17.01
CA SER A 4 4.52 48.17 18.08
C SER A 4 3.88 46.83 18.46
N GLU A 5 3.08 46.21 17.56
CA GLU A 5 2.45 44.90 17.83
C GLU A 5 2.87 43.77 16.87
N ALA A 6 3.74 44.03 15.88
CA ALA A 6 4.18 43.02 14.92
C ALA A 6 5.42 42.21 15.37
N GLY A 7 5.55 41.93 16.68
CA GLY A 7 6.77 41.36 17.26
C GLY A 7 6.59 40.26 18.31
N ARG A 8 5.37 39.73 18.52
CA ARG A 8 5.15 38.51 19.32
C ARG A 8 4.92 37.30 18.43
N ASP A 9 5.80 37.13 17.47
CA ASP A 9 6.01 35.85 16.83
C ASP A 9 6.62 34.90 17.89
N ARG A 10 5.88 33.83 18.19
CA ARG A 10 6.44 32.48 18.05
C ARG A 10 7.60 32.11 18.97
N LYS A 11 7.35 32.12 20.28
CA LYS A 11 8.15 31.33 21.23
C LYS A 11 7.31 30.68 22.32
N GLN A 12 6.31 29.91 21.92
CA GLN A 12 5.67 28.98 22.86
C GLN A 12 5.14 27.73 22.15
N HIS A 13 6.03 27.00 21.49
CA HIS A 13 5.84 25.56 21.32
C HIS A 13 7.12 24.87 21.78
N ARG A 14 7.45 25.10 23.06
CA ARG A 14 8.59 24.49 23.71
C ARG A 14 8.26 23.02 23.94
N ASP A 15 8.87 22.20 23.11
CA ASP A 15 9.55 20.98 23.47
C ASP A 15 8.78 20.02 24.38
N GLY A 16 8.12 19.10 23.71
CA GLY A 16 7.69 17.85 24.28
C GLY A 16 7.40 16.92 23.11
N ARG A 17 8.43 16.56 22.32
CA ARG A 17 8.32 15.38 21.45
C ARG A 17 7.92 14.24 22.36
N THR A 18 6.64 13.90 22.32
CA THR A 18 6.05 12.92 23.24
C THR A 18 6.81 11.62 23.04
N SER A 19 7.02 10.85 24.11
CA SER A 19 7.62 9.51 24.00
C SER A 19 6.86 8.65 23.00
N PHE A 20 5.57 8.97 22.81
CA PHE A 20 4.70 8.41 21.78
C PHE A 20 5.10 8.81 20.35
N GLU A 21 5.37 10.09 20.05
CA GLU A 21 5.84 10.48 18.71
C GLU A 21 7.18 9.84 18.34
N LYS A 22 8.12 9.74 19.30
CA LYS A 22 9.38 9.02 19.07
C LYS A 22 9.17 7.52 18.88
N PHE A 23 8.18 6.94 19.55
CA PHE A 23 7.78 5.54 19.36
C PHE A 23 7.10 5.33 18.00
N VAL A 24 6.23 6.24 17.58
CA VAL A 24 5.56 6.23 16.28
C VAL A 24 6.59 6.37 15.15
N GLU A 25 7.55 7.27 15.29
CA GLU A 25 8.60 7.50 14.30
C GLU A 25 9.61 6.34 14.23
N ALA A 26 9.94 5.73 15.38
CA ALA A 26 10.73 4.49 15.44
C ALA A 26 9.96 3.29 14.84
N THR A 27 8.65 3.22 15.05
CA THR A 27 7.78 2.18 14.50
C THR A 27 7.65 2.32 12.98
N TYR A 28 7.48 3.53 12.47
CA TYR A 28 7.45 3.82 11.03
C TYR A 28 8.77 3.50 10.33
N ALA A 29 9.91 3.75 10.98
CA ALA A 29 11.23 3.39 10.45
C ALA A 29 11.52 1.88 10.47
N LEU A 30 10.90 1.13 11.39
CA LEU A 30 11.09 -0.32 11.53
C LEU A 30 10.28 -1.14 10.52
N VAL A 31 9.08 -0.67 10.16
CA VAL A 31 8.10 -1.45 9.37
C VAL A 31 8.57 -1.73 7.93
N SER A 32 9.56 -1.02 7.39
CA SER A 32 9.92 -1.11 5.97
C SER A 32 11.22 -1.88 5.64
N ARG A 33 11.97 -2.43 6.61
CA ARG A 33 13.26 -3.13 6.32
C ARG A 33 13.48 -4.39 7.19
N ALA A 34 14.37 -5.28 6.69
CA ALA A 34 14.93 -6.48 7.33
C ALA A 34 15.14 -6.48 8.87
N PRO A 35 15.48 -5.36 9.55
CA PRO A 35 15.50 -5.27 11.02
C PRO A 35 14.18 -5.62 11.74
N PHE A 36 13.00 -5.53 11.12
CA PHE A 36 11.73 -5.96 11.76
C PHE A 36 11.76 -7.44 12.13
N PHE A 37 12.30 -8.27 11.24
CA PHE A 37 12.44 -9.71 11.47
C PHE A 37 13.37 -9.99 12.66
N VAL A 38 14.47 -9.25 12.75
CA VAL A 38 15.43 -9.37 13.86
C VAL A 38 14.81 -8.92 15.19
N ALA A 39 14.01 -7.85 15.18
CA ALA A 39 13.27 -7.41 16.37
C ALA A 39 12.23 -8.44 16.81
N MET A 40 11.50 -9.04 15.87
CA MET A 40 10.54 -10.10 16.16
C MET A 40 11.22 -11.34 16.74
N LEU A 41 12.36 -11.73 16.17
CA LEU A 41 13.19 -12.81 16.68
C LEU A 41 13.71 -12.51 18.09
N ALA A 42 14.14 -11.27 18.35
CA ALA A 42 14.58 -10.83 19.67
C ALA A 42 13.44 -10.90 20.71
N VAL A 43 12.21 -10.56 20.34
CA VAL A 43 11.03 -10.71 21.20
C VAL A 43 10.75 -12.18 21.52
N VAL A 44 10.87 -13.07 20.52
CA VAL A 44 10.71 -14.53 20.72
C VAL A 44 11.80 -15.08 21.64
N VAL A 45 13.05 -14.63 21.48
CA VAL A 45 14.17 -15.02 22.34
C VAL A 45 13.97 -14.49 23.77
N ALA A 46 13.54 -13.25 23.94
CA ALA A 46 13.22 -12.68 25.26
C ALA A 46 12.08 -13.43 25.95
N TRP A 47 11.08 -13.89 25.18
CA TRP A 47 10.01 -14.74 25.68
C TRP A 47 10.51 -16.12 26.13
N LEU A 48 11.41 -16.74 25.36
CA LEU A 48 12.08 -18.01 25.75
C LEU A 48 12.87 -17.86 27.05
N VAL A 49 13.59 -16.75 27.23
CA VAL A 49 14.34 -16.45 28.46
C VAL A 49 13.43 -16.13 29.65
N SER A 50 12.17 -15.77 29.40
CA SER A 50 11.17 -15.56 30.46
C SER A 50 10.58 -16.86 31.00
N TYR A 51 10.82 -18.02 30.37
CA TYR A 51 10.38 -19.35 30.83
C TYR A 51 10.67 -19.64 32.33
N PRO A 52 11.88 -19.45 32.87
CA PRO A 52 12.19 -19.71 34.29
C PRO A 52 11.49 -18.77 35.28
N LEU A 53 10.88 -17.66 34.82
CA LEU A 53 10.13 -16.74 35.67
C LEU A 53 8.69 -17.21 35.93
N PHE A 54 8.17 -18.14 35.11
CA PHE A 54 6.82 -18.67 35.27
C PHE A 54 6.87 -19.97 36.10
N SER A 55 6.14 -19.99 37.21
CA SER A 55 6.08 -21.13 38.14
C SER A 55 5.37 -22.37 37.59
N THR A 56 4.62 -22.25 36.50
CA THR A 56 3.88 -23.36 35.86
C THR A 56 3.91 -23.29 34.33
N ALA A 57 4.14 -24.44 33.69
CA ALA A 57 4.18 -24.58 32.23
C ALA A 57 2.86 -24.18 31.52
N LYS A 58 1.72 -24.31 32.21
CA LYS A 58 0.39 -23.92 31.70
C LYS A 58 0.30 -22.42 31.40
N ALA A 59 0.77 -21.55 32.31
CA ALA A 59 0.70 -20.10 32.12
C ALA A 59 1.61 -19.65 30.97
N TRP A 60 2.82 -20.22 30.91
CA TRP A 60 3.78 -19.94 29.84
C TRP A 60 3.24 -20.30 28.45
N GLN A 61 2.58 -21.46 28.32
CA GLN A 61 1.99 -21.89 27.05
C GLN A 61 0.84 -20.99 26.57
N VAL A 62 -0.01 -20.51 27.48
CA VAL A 62 -1.11 -19.59 27.12
C VAL A 62 -0.58 -18.27 26.58
N VAL A 63 0.52 -17.76 27.13
CA VAL A 63 1.14 -16.51 26.68
C VAL A 63 1.68 -16.63 25.26
N ILE A 64 2.42 -17.69 24.91
CA ILE A 64 2.92 -17.82 23.53
C ILE A 64 1.83 -18.09 22.52
N HIS A 65 0.84 -18.89 22.88
CA HIS A 65 -0.25 -19.19 21.97
C HIS A 65 -1.03 -17.92 21.61
N THR A 66 -1.31 -17.08 22.61
CA THR A 66 -2.01 -15.80 22.39
C THR A 66 -1.16 -14.82 21.61
N VAL A 67 0.12 -14.66 21.96
CA VAL A 67 1.05 -13.76 21.23
C VAL A 67 1.24 -14.23 19.79
N ALA A 68 1.51 -15.51 19.55
CA ALA A 68 1.67 -16.07 18.20
C ALA A 68 0.40 -15.89 17.36
N SER A 69 -0.78 -16.04 17.97
CA SER A 69 -2.06 -15.80 17.28
C SER A 69 -2.21 -14.33 16.87
N VAL A 70 -1.96 -13.38 17.78
CA VAL A 70 -2.01 -11.93 17.47
C VAL A 70 -1.01 -11.56 16.37
N VAL A 71 0.22 -12.05 16.46
CA VAL A 71 1.26 -11.81 15.45
C VAL A 71 0.85 -12.37 14.09
N THR A 72 0.28 -13.57 14.06
CA THR A 72 -0.19 -14.19 12.82
C THR A 72 -1.32 -13.39 12.22
N LEU A 73 -2.28 -12.91 13.00
CA LEU A 73 -3.38 -12.06 12.51
C LEU A 73 -2.86 -10.73 11.94
N LEU A 74 -1.87 -10.11 12.59
CA LEU A 74 -1.21 -8.91 12.07
C LEU A 74 -0.50 -9.19 10.75
N LEU A 75 0.28 -10.27 10.67
CA LEU A 75 0.97 -10.65 9.44
C LEU A 75 -0.02 -10.96 8.31
N LEU A 76 -1.10 -11.67 8.62
CA LEU A 76 -2.15 -12.02 7.67
C LEU A 76 -2.80 -10.76 7.09
N THR A 77 -3.23 -9.83 7.95
CA THR A 77 -3.86 -8.57 7.50
C THR A 77 -2.88 -7.67 6.73
N LEU A 78 -1.60 -7.62 7.12
CA LEU A 78 -0.57 -6.91 6.37
C LEU A 78 -0.31 -7.55 5.00
N LEU A 79 -0.29 -8.88 4.94
CA LEU A 79 -0.12 -9.63 3.69
C LEU A 79 -1.32 -9.44 2.76
N GLU A 80 -2.54 -9.46 3.32
CA GLU A 80 -3.76 -9.16 2.59
C GLU A 80 -3.76 -7.72 2.05
N ASN A 81 -3.34 -6.73 2.84
CA ASN A 81 -3.20 -5.34 2.39
C ASN A 81 -2.13 -5.17 1.30
N ALA A 82 -0.98 -5.84 1.44
CA ALA A 82 0.06 -5.81 0.41
C ALA A 82 -0.42 -6.46 -0.90
N SER A 83 -1.14 -7.58 -0.80
CA SER A 83 -1.73 -8.27 -1.94
C SER A 83 -2.79 -7.41 -2.64
N ARG A 84 -3.67 -6.77 -1.87
CA ARG A 84 -4.69 -5.84 -2.38
C ARG A 84 -4.07 -4.68 -3.16
N ARG A 85 -3.01 -4.07 -2.64
CA ARG A 85 -2.27 -2.99 -3.34
C ARG A 85 -1.57 -3.48 -4.61
N ALA A 86 -1.01 -4.69 -4.57
CA ALA A 86 -0.37 -5.29 -5.74
C ALA A 86 -1.37 -5.57 -6.87
N GLU A 87 -2.59 -6.00 -6.52
CA GLU A 87 -3.68 -6.22 -7.48
C GLU A 87 -4.16 -4.91 -8.12
N GLU A 88 -4.37 -3.86 -7.33
CA GLU A 88 -4.73 -2.52 -7.83
C GLU A 88 -3.68 -2.00 -8.83
N ALA A 89 -2.38 -2.10 -8.51
CA ALA A 89 -1.30 -1.67 -9.40
C ALA A 89 -1.18 -2.54 -10.67
N ALA A 90 -1.54 -3.82 -10.60
CA ALA A 90 -1.55 -4.70 -11.77
C ALA A 90 -2.66 -4.29 -12.76
N GLN A 91 -3.85 -3.98 -12.26
CA GLN A 91 -4.98 -3.51 -13.08
C GLN A 91 -4.65 -2.19 -13.77
N GLU A 92 -4.06 -1.23 -13.06
CA GLU A 92 -3.67 0.06 -13.64
C GLU A 92 -2.67 -0.10 -14.80
N LYS A 93 -1.66 -0.96 -14.63
CA LYS A 93 -0.69 -1.26 -15.69
C LYS A 93 -1.36 -1.90 -16.91
N LEU A 94 -2.28 -2.84 -16.71
CA LEU A 94 -3.02 -3.47 -17.80
C LEU A 94 -3.89 -2.44 -18.55
N ASN A 95 -4.54 -1.54 -17.83
CA ASN A 95 -5.34 -0.47 -18.43
C ASN A 95 -4.48 0.46 -19.30
N VAL A 96 -3.30 0.86 -18.81
CA VAL A 96 -2.37 1.69 -19.59
C VAL A 96 -1.88 0.96 -20.84
N LEU A 97 -1.58 -0.34 -20.75
CA LEU A 97 -1.17 -1.14 -21.92
C LEU A 97 -2.32 -1.30 -22.93
N ALA A 98 -3.55 -1.51 -22.46
CA ALA A 98 -4.73 -1.58 -23.30
C ALA A 98 -4.97 -0.25 -24.04
N GLU A 99 -4.90 0.87 -23.33
CA GLU A 99 -5.02 2.22 -23.90
C GLU A 99 -3.92 2.50 -24.94
N ALA A 100 -2.66 2.19 -24.60
CA ALA A 100 -1.54 2.37 -25.53
C ALA A 100 -1.71 1.53 -26.80
N THR A 101 -2.21 0.30 -26.66
CA THR A 101 -2.47 -0.59 -27.81
C THR A 101 -3.63 -0.06 -28.66
N ALA A 102 -4.70 0.42 -28.04
CA ALA A 102 -5.83 1.03 -28.74
C ALA A 102 -5.41 2.29 -29.50
N ALA A 103 -4.60 3.16 -28.89
CA ALA A 103 -4.05 4.35 -29.53
C ALA A 103 -3.14 4.00 -30.72
N LEU A 104 -2.34 2.93 -30.60
CA LEU A 104 -1.52 2.40 -31.70
C LEU A 104 -2.38 1.88 -32.86
N MET A 105 -3.45 1.15 -32.56
CA MET A 105 -4.37 0.68 -33.59
C MET A 105 -5.07 1.85 -34.29
N ASP A 106 -5.47 2.88 -33.54
CA ASP A 106 -6.06 4.11 -34.10
C ASP A 106 -5.06 4.92 -34.92
N SER A 107 -3.79 5.04 -34.48
CA SER A 107 -2.74 5.74 -35.23
C SER A 107 -2.40 5.01 -36.52
N VAL A 108 -2.27 3.69 -36.50
CA VAL A 108 -2.04 2.86 -37.69
C VAL A 108 -3.24 2.95 -38.64
N GLY A 109 -4.46 2.91 -38.12
CA GLY A 109 -5.67 3.16 -38.93
C GLY A 109 -5.73 4.57 -39.52
N ARG A 110 -5.12 5.57 -38.84
CA ARG A 110 -4.97 6.94 -39.35
C ARG A 110 -3.92 7.08 -40.44
N GLU A 111 -2.81 6.36 -40.34
CA GLU A 111 -1.69 6.41 -41.28
C GLU A 111 -1.91 5.58 -42.55
N ASP A 112 -2.78 4.57 -42.51
CA ASP A 112 -3.12 3.74 -43.68
C ASP A 112 -4.49 4.14 -44.28
N PRO A 113 -4.51 4.97 -45.34
CA PRO A 113 -5.75 5.42 -45.98
C PRO A 113 -6.56 4.28 -46.61
N ASP A 114 -5.94 3.15 -47.01
CA ASP A 114 -6.63 1.99 -47.58
C ASP A 114 -7.41 1.23 -46.49
N LEU A 115 -6.84 1.07 -45.28
CA LEU A 115 -7.52 0.48 -44.12
C LEU A 115 -8.69 1.35 -43.63
N GLN A 116 -8.52 2.67 -43.64
CA GLN A 116 -9.58 3.62 -43.32
C GLN A 116 -10.75 3.53 -44.31
N GLU A 117 -10.46 3.42 -45.61
CA GLU A 117 -11.46 3.26 -46.66
C GLU A 117 -12.16 1.90 -46.59
N ALA A 118 -11.42 0.82 -46.31
CA ALA A 118 -12.00 -0.51 -46.10
C ALA A 118 -12.95 -0.54 -44.89
N THR A 119 -12.57 0.08 -43.77
CA THR A 119 -13.42 0.18 -42.56
C THR A 119 -14.67 1.01 -42.83
N ARG A 120 -14.54 2.10 -43.61
CA ARG A 120 -15.67 2.94 -44.03
C ARG A 120 -16.65 2.19 -44.93
N ARG A 121 -16.14 1.41 -45.90
CA ARG A 121 -16.97 0.56 -46.77
C ARG A 121 -17.71 -0.54 -46.00
N LEU A 122 -17.07 -1.14 -44.99
CA LEU A 122 -17.71 -2.12 -44.11
C LEU A 122 -18.81 -1.49 -43.25
N ARG A 123 -18.57 -0.30 -42.68
CA ARG A 123 -19.59 0.43 -41.91
C ARG A 123 -20.77 0.85 -42.77
N ASP A 124 -20.54 1.27 -44.01
CA ASP A 124 -21.60 1.60 -44.96
C ASP A 124 -22.38 0.36 -45.44
N ALA A 125 -21.71 -0.79 -45.58
CA ALA A 125 -22.36 -2.06 -45.92
C ALA A 125 -23.19 -2.64 -44.77
N VAL A 126 -22.69 -2.54 -43.52
CA VAL A 126 -23.39 -3.01 -42.31
C VAL A 126 -24.49 -2.03 -41.87
N GLY A 127 -24.35 -0.74 -42.18
CA GLY A 127 -25.27 0.33 -41.80
C GLY A 127 -26.60 0.41 -42.57
N LEU A 128 -26.91 -0.56 -43.44
CA LEU A 128 -28.12 -0.51 -44.28
C LEU A 128 -29.11 -1.68 -44.08
N GLU A 129 -28.87 -2.61 -43.16
CA GLU A 129 -29.81 -3.70 -42.84
C GLU A 129 -30.59 -3.48 -41.53
N GLN A 130 -30.77 -2.21 -41.13
CA GLN A 130 -31.93 -1.82 -40.32
C GLN A 130 -32.77 -0.83 -41.11
N ARG A 131 -33.46 -1.39 -42.10
CA ARG A 131 -34.56 -0.73 -42.79
C ARG A 131 -35.79 -1.62 -42.69
N HIS A 132 -36.86 -0.99 -42.21
CA HIS A 132 -38.26 -1.39 -42.29
C HIS A 132 -38.82 -2.29 -41.20
#